data_AF-A0AAW4W992-F1
#
_entry.id   AF-A0AAW4W992-F1
#
_cell.length_a   1.000
_cell.length_b   1.000
_cell.length_c   1.000
_cell.angle_alpha   90.00
_cell.angle_beta   90.00
_cell.angle_gamma   90.00
#
_symmetry.space_group_name_H-M   'P 1'
#
loop_
_entity.id
_entity.type
_entity.pdbx_description
1 polymer ?
#
loop_
_entity_poly.entity_id
_entity_poly.type
_entity_poly.pdbx_seq_one_letter_code
_entity_poly.pdbx_strand_id
1 'polypeptide(L)' 'MITLRIDCNKAEEGLRTTPGSQCSLNALAIDNPLEYARLYLDGEMQVWVDAEDRLDTW' A
#
# COMPACT_ATOMS: atom_id res chain seq x y z
N MET A 1 3.00 24.77 -3.98
CA MET A 1 3.04 23.54 -3.17
C MET A 1 1.95 22.64 -3.70
N ILE A 2 2.29 21.54 -4.39
CA ILE A 2 1.31 20.55 -4.84
C ILE A 2 1.11 19.59 -3.65
N THR A 3 -0.13 19.48 -3.17
CA THR A 3 -0.48 18.55 -2.09
C THR A 3 -1.26 17.41 -2.70
N LEU A 4 -0.70 16.21 -2.70
CA LEU A 4 -1.41 15.00 -3.07
C LEU A 4 -2.16 14.49 -1.84
N ARG A 5 -3.48 14.31 -1.96
CA ARG A 5 -4.32 13.72 -0.91
C ARG A 5 -4.87 12.40 -1.43
N ILE A 6 -4.49 11.32 -0.76
CA ILE A 6 -5.00 9.98 -1.02
C ILE A 6 -5.71 9.52 0.24
N ASP A 7 -6.97 9.15 0.10
CA ASP A 7 -7.72 8.50 1.16
C ASP A 7 -7.30 7.03 1.23
N CYS A 8 -6.49 6.66 2.21
CA CYS A 8 -5.99 5.28 2.37
C CYS A 8 -7.15 4.27 2.43
N ASN A 9 -8.23 4.59 3.16
CA ASN A 9 -9.44 3.78 3.20
C ASN A 9 -10.06 3.52 1.82
N LYS A 10 -9.94 4.47 0.88
CA LYS A 10 -10.42 4.31 -0.49
C LYS A 10 -9.40 3.61 -1.38
N ALA A 11 -8.11 3.85 -1.16
CA ALA A 11 -7.04 3.17 -1.87
C ALA A 11 -6.99 1.67 -1.55
N GLU A 12 -7.34 1.31 -0.32
CA GLU A 12 -7.33 -0.05 0.19
C GLU A 12 -8.70 -0.72 0.10
N GLU A 13 -9.72 -0.01 -0.40
CA GLU A 13 -11.06 -0.54 -0.63
C GLU A 13 -11.01 -1.65 -1.69
N GLY A 14 -11.10 -2.90 -1.24
CA GLY A 14 -11.06 -4.08 -2.10
C GLY A 14 -9.67 -4.68 -2.32
N LEU A 15 -8.62 -4.13 -1.68
CA LEU A 15 -7.33 -4.81 -1.62
C LEU A 15 -7.43 -6.07 -0.77
N ARG A 16 -6.83 -7.15 -1.27
CA ARG A 16 -6.69 -8.41 -0.54
C ARG A 16 -5.39 -8.36 0.23
N THR A 17 -5.44 -7.82 1.45
CA THR A 17 -4.31 -7.75 2.37
C THR A 17 -4.40 -8.83 3.45
N THR A 18 -3.24 -9.20 3.99
CA THR A 18 -3.08 -10.02 5.20
C THR A 18 -2.61 -9.12 6.35
N PRO A 19 -2.69 -9.57 7.61
CA PRO A 19 -2.26 -8.73 8.74
C PRO A 19 -0.80 -8.24 8.62
N GLY A 20 0.09 -9.05 8.03
CA GLY A 20 1.48 -8.69 7.76
C GLY A 20 1.59 -7.62 6.68
N SER A 21 1.06 -7.89 5.48
CA SER A 21 1.12 -6.95 4.36
C SER A 21 0.37 -5.64 4.62
N GLN A 22 -0.71 -5.67 5.41
CA GLN A 22 -1.41 -4.46 5.87
C GLN A 22 -0.55 -3.61 6.80
N CYS A 23 0.27 -4.23 7.65
CA CYS A 23 1.24 -3.54 8.49
C CYS A 23 2.33 -2.88 7.62
N SER A 24 2.86 -3.60 6.63
CA SER A 24 3.82 -3.06 5.66
C SER A 24 3.24 -1.88 4.86
N LEU A 25 1.98 -1.98 4.40
CA LEU A 25 1.26 -0.91 3.71
C LEU A 25 1.14 0.35 4.57
N ASN A 26 0.75 0.18 5.84
CA ASN A 26 0.60 1.29 6.78
C ASN A 26 1.96 1.93 7.10
N ALA A 27 3.02 1.13 7.25
CA ALA A 27 4.38 1.63 7.39
C ALA A 27 4.80 2.42 6.14
N LEU A 28 4.54 1.90 4.94
CA LEU A 28 4.85 2.57 3.68
C LEU A 28 4.15 3.93 3.55
N ALA A 29 2.87 4.02 3.95
CA ALA A 29 2.12 5.27 3.93
C ALA A 29 2.71 6.35 4.88
N ILE A 30 3.34 5.93 5.98
CA ILE A 30 3.92 6.82 7.00
C ILE A 30 5.37 7.18 6.64
N ASP A 31 6.20 6.18 6.35
CA ASP A 31 7.63 6.32 6.11
C ASP A 31 7.91 6.86 4.70
N ASN A 32 7.17 6.39 3.70
CA ASN A 32 7.36 6.73 2.29
C ASN A 32 6.02 7.05 1.58
N PRO A 33 5.32 8.12 1.98
CA PRO A 33 4.02 8.48 1.43
C PRO A 33 4.02 8.70 -0.09
N LEU A 34 5.17 9.07 -0.68
CA LEU A 34 5.32 9.21 -2.12
C LEU A 34 5.29 7.86 -2.85
N GLU A 35 5.87 6.82 -2.27
CA GLU A 35 5.87 5.48 -2.85
C GLU A 35 4.48 4.84 -2.73
N TYR A 36 3.83 4.99 -1.57
CA TYR A 36 2.43 4.63 -1.40
C TYR A 36 1.53 5.31 -2.43
N ALA A 37 1.72 6.62 -2.63
CA ALA A 37 0.96 7.38 -3.62
C ALA A 37 1.22 6.90 -5.04
N ARG A 38 2.46 6.57 -5.36
CA ARG A 38 2.82 6.01 -6.67
C ARG A 38 2.16 4.66 -6.89
N LEU A 39 2.22 3.73 -5.94
CA LEU A 39 1.59 2.41 -6.04
C LEU A 39 0.09 2.52 -6.25
N TYR A 40 -0.57 3.45 -5.55
CA TYR A 40 -1.99 3.73 -5.73
C TYR A 40 -2.29 4.29 -7.13
N LEU A 41 -1.50 5.28 -7.59
CA LEU A 41 -1.70 5.92 -8.90
C LEU A 41 -1.39 4.99 -10.08
N ASP A 42 -0.41 4.11 -9.92
CA ASP A 42 -0.01 3.12 -10.94
C ASP A 42 -0.96 1.89 -10.94
N GLY A 43 -1.73 1.71 -9.86
CA GLY A 43 -2.61 0.55 -9.67
C GLY A 43 -1.85 -0.74 -9.29
N GLU A 44 -0.58 -0.63 -8.93
CA GLU A 44 0.29 -1.75 -8.53
C GLU A 44 0.14 -2.14 -7.06
N MET A 45 -0.75 -1.47 -6.32
CA MET A 45 -0.92 -1.66 -4.89
C MET A 45 -1.23 -3.11 -4.50
N GLN A 46 -2.08 -3.80 -5.26
CA GLN A 46 -2.38 -5.22 -5.03
C GLN A 46 -1.17 -6.12 -5.30
N VAL A 47 -0.40 -5.83 -6.36
CA VAL A 47 0.80 -6.61 -6.71
C VAL A 47 1.86 -6.49 -5.61
N TRP A 48 2.03 -5.30 -5.06
CA TRP A 48 2.94 -5.05 -3.95
C TRP A 48 2.51 -5.80 -2.69
N VAL A 49 1.21 -5.75 -2.36
CA VAL A 49 0.64 -6.50 -1.22
C VAL A 49 0.83 -8.02 -1.38
N ASP A 50 0.52 -8.56 -2.55
CA ASP A 50 0.72 -10.00 -2.84
C ASP A 50 2.20 -10.39 -2.78
N ALA A 51 3.13 -9.48 -3.11
CA ALA A 51 4.56 -9.73 -2.95
C ALA A 51 4.98 -9.75 -1.48
N GLU A 52 4.53 -8.78 -0.68
CA GLU A 52 4.77 -8.73 0.78
C GLU A 52 4.18 -9.94 1.51
N ASP A 53 2.98 -10.36 1.15
CA ASP A 53 2.33 -11.54 1.74
C ASP A 53 3.13 -12.83 1.51
N ARG A 54 3.69 -12.97 0.30
CA ARG A 54 4.56 -14.10 -0.04
C ARG A 54 5.91 -14.04 0.68
N LEU A 55 6.35 -12.86 1.09
CA LEU A 55 7.54 -12.69 1.92
C LEU A 55 7.27 -13.00 3.41
N ASP A 56 6.03 -12.89 3.89
CA ASP A 56 5.69 -13.26 5.28
C ASP A 56 5.52 -14.80 5.45
N THR A 57 5.40 -15.53 4.34
CA THR A 57 5.12 -16.98 4.32
C THR A 57 6.38 -17.87 4.45
N TRP A 58 7.59 -17.32 4.59
CA TRP A 58 8.85 -18.10 4.73
C TRP A 58 9.51 -17.98 6.11
#